data_AF-C4FLZ4-F1
#
_entry.id   AF-C4FLZ4-F1
#
_cell.length_a   1.000
_cell.length_b   1.000
_cell.length_c   1.000
_cell.angle_alpha   90.00
_cell.angle_beta   90.00
_cell.angle_gamma   90.00
#
_symmetry.space_group_name_H-M   'P 1'
#
loop_
_entity.id
_entity.type
_entity.pdbx_description
1 polymer ?
#
loop_
_entity_poly.entity_id
_entity_poly.type
_entity_poly.pdbx_seq_one_letter_code
_entity_poly.pdbx_strand_id
1 'polypeptide(L)' 'VIQPGGSIRDQEVIDACNEHGIAMIFTNMRHFKH' A
#
# COMPACT_ATOMS: atom_id res chain seq x y z
N VAL A 1 3.96 -5.01 3.64
CA VAL A 1 2.67 -5.04 2.90
C VAL A 1 2.93 -4.78 1.44
N ILE A 2 2.25 -5.50 0.54
CA ILE A 2 2.33 -5.26 -0.91
C ILE A 2 1.02 -4.61 -1.33
N GLN A 3 1.08 -3.38 -1.83
CA GLN A 3 -0.09 -2.63 -2.26
C GLN A 3 0.09 -2.18 -3.71
N PRO A 4 -0.93 -2.29 -4.58
CA PRO A 4 -0.85 -1.77 -5.93
C PRO A 4 -0.73 -0.24 -5.99
N GLY A 5 -1.12 0.49 -4.94
CA GLY A 5 -1.13 1.95 -4.93
C GLY A 5 -2.20 2.55 -5.84
N GLY A 6 -2.20 3.88 -5.93
CA GLY A 6 -3.14 4.68 -6.74
C GLY A 6 -4.42 5.09 -6.01
N SER A 7 -4.42 5.09 -4.68
CA SER A 7 -5.49 5.68 -3.87
C SER A 7 -5.10 7.07 -3.39
N ILE A 8 -6.08 7.98 -3.29
CA ILE A 8 -5.89 9.29 -2.64
C ILE A 8 -5.48 9.11 -1.17
N ARG A 9 -5.86 7.99 -0.55
CA ARG A 9 -5.56 7.65 0.85
C ARG A 9 -4.32 6.77 1.03
N ASP A 10 -3.48 6.61 0.00
CA ASP A 10 -2.25 5.82 0.16
C ASP A 10 -1.32 6.43 1.23
N GLN A 11 -1.33 7.77 1.39
CA GLN A 11 -0.52 8.45 2.39
C GLN A 11 -0.84 8.00 3.82
N GLU A 12 -2.12 7.88 4.18
CA GLU A 12 -2.56 7.42 5.52
C GLU A 12 -2.08 5.98 5.79
N VAL A 13 -2.06 5.12 4.77
CA VAL A 13 -1.62 3.72 4.89
C VAL A 13 -0.10 3.62 5.01
N ILE A 14 0.64 4.45 4.27
CA ILE A 14 2.10 4.55 4.37
C ILE A 14 2.51 5.00 5.77
N ASP A 15 1.85 6.03 6.29
CA ASP A 15 2.17 6.59 7.61
C ASP A 15 1.93 5.55 8.72
N ALA A 16 0.80 4.83 8.66
CA ALA A 16 0.53 3.72 9.57
C ALA A 16 1.57 2.58 9.45
N CYS A 17 1.98 2.22 8.23
CA CYS A 17 3.02 1.20 8.04
C CYS A 17 4.37 1.66 8.61
N ASN A 18 4.72 2.93 8.44
CA ASN A 18 5.96 3.52 8.97
C ASN A 18 5.95 3.53 10.51
N GLU A 19 4.84 3.91 11.14
CA GLU A 19 4.68 3.89 12.62
C GLU A 19 4.84 2.48 13.19
N HIS A 20 4.33 1.48 12.49
CA HIS A 20 4.44 0.08 12.89
C HIS A 20 5.74 -0.61 12.43
N GLY A 21 6.65 0.11 11.75
CA GLY A 21 7.91 -0.45 11.25
C GLY A 21 7.73 -1.52 10.16
N ILE A 22 6.60 -1.47 9.44
CA ILE A 22 6.23 -2.46 8.42
C ILE A 22 6.77 -2.01 7.06
N ALA A 23 7.65 -2.82 6.46
CA ALA A 23 8.11 -2.58 5.10
C ALA A 23 6.95 -2.67 4.10
N MET A 24 6.71 -1.61 3.34
CA MET A 24 5.64 -1.53 2.32
C MET A 24 6.24 -1.37 0.91
N ILE A 25 5.69 -2.11 -0.06
CA ILE A 25 6.17 -2.14 -1.45
C ILE A 25 4.99 -1.88 -2.40
N PHE A 26 5.19 -0.97 -3.35
CA PHE A 26 4.23 -0.65 -4.41
C PHE A 26 4.46 -1.49 -5.67
N THR A 27 3.43 -2.16 -6.16
CA THR A 27 3.52 -2.99 -7.38
C THR A 27 2.89 -2.36 -8.61
N ASN A 28 2.10 -1.28 -8.47
CA ASN A 28 1.36 -0.64 -9.58
C ASN A 28 0.48 -1.59 -10.41
N MET A 29 0.23 -2.82 -9.93
CA MET A 29 -0.50 -3.86 -10.66
C MET A 29 -1.54 -4.49 -9.73
N ARG A 30 -2.82 -4.34 -10.10
CA ARG A 30 -3.95 -4.90 -9.38
C ARG A 30 -4.34 -6.24 -9.98
N HIS A 31 -4.25 -7.30 -9.19
CA HIS A 31 -4.77 -8.62 -9.56
C HIS A 31 -6.18 -8.76 -9.01
N PHE A 32 -7.17 -8.41 -9.82
CA PHE A 32 -8.57 -8.65 -9.47
C PHE A 32 -8.99 -10.02 -9.96
N LYS A 33 -9.50 -10.84 -9.04
CA LYS A 33 -10.18 -12.09 -9.35
C LYS A 33 -11.60 -11.94 -8.80
N HIS A 34 -12.59 -12.04 -9.69
CA HIS A 34 -14.01 -11.97 -9.37
C HIS A 34 -14.50 -13.28 -8.75
#